data_AF-A0A916BB37-F1
#
_entry.id   AF-A0A916BB37-F1
#
_cell.length_a   1.000
_cell.length_b   1.000
_cell.length_c   1.000
_cell.angle_alpha   90.00
_cell.angle_beta   90.00
_cell.angle_gamma   90.00
#
_symmetry.space_group_name_H-M   'P 1'
#
loop_
_entity.id
_entity.type
_entity.pdbx_description
1 polymer ?
#
loop_
_entity_poly.entity_id
_entity_poly.type
_entity_poly.pdbx_seq_one_letter_code
_entity_poly.pdbx_strand_id
1 'polypeptide(L)'
;MLQYLCSNESNHSEVYQWVLNWLAYPIQHPGAKMQSAIVMHGGQGTGKNLFFEHYMEIFGLYATVLDQTALEDRFNADWAQKKLFILADEVLARQDMYHIKNRLKGFVTGKQIRVNPKNITAHEETNHMNIVFLSNEKMLIVLEDDDRRHCVIWVPPKQEDEFYQAVQEECRNGGVAALHHYLLNRDLGDFQPWTRPPMTQSKQDLIQLSLGSEARFFNEWIAGDLEHTNGRTIPFCPCLGSQLHEVYQDWCRKQYYATLLAA
;
A
#
# COMPACT_ATOMS: atom_id res chain seq x y z
N MET A 1 11.94 -3.14 14.47
CA MET A 1 10.62 -2.69 13.98
C MET A 1 10.30 -3.13 12.55
N LEU A 2 11.02 -2.70 11.51
CA LEU A 2 10.65 -2.99 10.10
C LEU A 2 10.52 -4.49 9.76
N GLN A 3 11.42 -5.32 10.28
CA GLN A 3 11.36 -6.77 10.08
C GLN A 3 10.06 -7.37 10.64
N TYR A 4 9.61 -6.88 11.81
CA TYR A 4 8.33 -7.24 12.39
C TYR A 4 7.17 -6.76 11.50
N LEU A 5 7.21 -5.53 10.97
CA LEU A 5 6.16 -5.06 10.07
C LEU A 5 5.98 -5.94 8.82
N CYS A 6 7.03 -6.62 8.36
CA CYS A 6 7.01 -7.51 7.19
C CYS A 6 6.76 -8.99 7.54
N SER A 7 6.70 -9.37 8.81
CA SER A 7 6.82 -10.78 9.23
C SER A 7 5.59 -11.65 8.98
N ASN A 8 4.44 -11.05 8.67
CA ASN A 8 3.21 -11.78 8.40
C ASN A 8 3.17 -12.36 6.96
N GLU A 9 4.05 -11.90 6.07
CA GLU A 9 4.09 -12.37 4.69
C GLU A 9 4.81 -13.72 4.59
N SER A 10 4.32 -14.60 3.72
CA SER A 10 4.96 -15.91 3.46
C SER A 10 6.39 -15.77 2.92
N ASN A 11 6.65 -14.72 2.14
CA ASN A 11 7.97 -14.33 1.64
C ASN A 11 8.57 -13.14 2.42
N HIS A 12 8.33 -13.04 3.74
CA HIS A 12 8.75 -11.90 4.58
C HIS A 12 10.22 -11.48 4.41
N SER A 13 11.14 -12.41 4.18
CA SER A 13 12.56 -12.09 4.00
C SER A 13 12.81 -11.30 2.70
N GLU A 14 12.20 -11.72 1.60
CA GLU A 14 12.28 -11.03 0.31
C GLU A 14 11.65 -9.64 0.41
N VAL A 15 10.46 -9.55 1.00
CA VAL A 15 9.73 -8.29 1.22
C VAL A 15 10.56 -7.33 2.06
N TYR A 16 11.13 -7.81 3.18
CA TYR A 16 11.97 -7.00 4.06
C TYR A 16 13.21 -6.45 3.35
N GLN A 17 13.93 -7.29 2.59
CA GLN A 17 15.11 -6.83 1.83
C GLN A 17 14.72 -5.82 0.75
N TRP A 18 13.59 -6.04 0.06
CA TRP A 18 13.09 -5.12 -0.95
C TRP A 18 12.73 -3.76 -0.34
N VAL A 19 12.00 -3.75 0.78
CA VAL A 19 11.63 -2.50 1.47
C VAL A 19 12.88 -1.77 1.96
N LEU A 20 13.86 -2.48 2.53
CA LEU A 20 15.13 -1.85 2.92
C LEU A 20 15.85 -1.20 1.74
N ASN A 21 15.93 -1.86 0.59
CA ASN A 21 16.54 -1.29 -0.62
C ASN A 21 15.72 -0.09 -1.12
N TRP A 22 14.40 -0.18 -1.08
CA TRP A 22 13.50 0.89 -1.48
C TRP A 22 13.66 2.14 -0.59
N LEU A 23 13.88 1.97 0.71
CA LEU A 23 14.17 3.07 1.65
C LEU A 23 15.60 3.60 1.48
N ALA A 24 16.57 2.73 1.24
CA ALA A 24 17.96 3.14 1.08
C ALA A 24 18.21 3.93 -0.23
N TYR A 25 17.54 3.57 -1.32
CA TYR A 25 17.83 4.15 -2.64
C TYR A 25 17.66 5.69 -2.68
N PRO A 26 16.56 6.30 -2.19
CA PRO A 26 16.41 7.76 -2.17
C PRO A 26 17.37 8.48 -1.23
N ILE A 27 17.87 7.79 -0.20
CA ILE A 27 18.89 8.33 0.73
C ILE A 27 20.26 8.39 0.03
N GLN A 28 20.64 7.31 -0.67
CA GLN A 28 21.90 7.25 -1.42
C GLN A 28 21.88 8.10 -2.71
N HIS A 29 20.69 8.34 -3.26
CA HIS A 29 20.48 9.12 -4.48
C HIS A 29 19.43 10.21 -4.23
N PRO A 30 19.82 11.35 -3.63
CA PRO A 30 18.88 12.45 -3.37
C PRO A 30 18.15 12.91 -4.64
N GLY A 31 16.82 12.95 -4.57
CA GLY A 31 15.95 13.24 -5.72
C GLY A 31 15.60 12.02 -6.57
N ALA A 32 16.06 10.82 -6.25
CA ALA A 32 15.59 9.61 -6.91
C ALA A 32 14.09 9.42 -6.66
N LYS A 33 13.36 9.17 -7.75
CA LYS A 33 11.95 8.82 -7.72
C LYS A 33 11.79 7.32 -7.97
N MET A 34 11.29 6.62 -6.97
CA MET A 34 10.87 5.23 -7.09
C MET A 34 9.62 5.15 -7.97
N GLN A 35 9.56 4.15 -8.85
CA GLN A 35 8.38 3.89 -9.69
C GLN A 35 7.35 2.99 -8.99
N SER A 36 7.53 2.81 -7.68
CA SER A 36 6.73 1.98 -6.81
C SER A 36 6.45 2.69 -5.49
N ALA A 37 5.40 2.26 -4.81
CA ALA A 37 4.98 2.72 -3.49
C ALA A 37 4.79 1.53 -2.55
N ILE A 38 4.97 1.79 -1.25
CA ILE A 38 4.68 0.80 -0.20
C ILE A 38 3.27 1.07 0.33
N VAL A 39 2.50 0.00 0.53
CA VAL A 39 1.17 0.02 1.15
C VAL A 39 1.22 -0.92 2.33
N MET A 40 1.16 -0.39 3.55
CA MET A 40 1.07 -1.19 4.77
C MET A 40 -0.33 -1.11 5.37
N HIS A 41 -0.95 -2.26 5.56
CA HIS A 41 -2.26 -2.38 6.19
C HIS A 41 -2.17 -3.22 7.47
N GLY A 42 -2.92 -2.85 8.49
CA GLY A 42 -3.05 -3.65 9.72
C GLY A 42 -3.68 -2.85 10.83
N GLY A 43 -3.91 -3.46 12.00
CA GLY A 43 -4.54 -2.80 13.14
C GLY A 43 -3.83 -1.52 13.59
N GLN A 44 -4.58 -0.63 14.27
CA GLN A 44 -3.99 0.54 14.91
C GLN A 44 -3.01 0.11 16.02
N GLY A 45 -1.96 0.90 16.24
CA GLY A 45 -0.98 0.62 17.29
C GLY A 45 0.03 -0.49 16.95
N THR A 46 0.09 -0.95 15.70
CA THR A 46 1.10 -1.92 15.23
C THR A 46 2.47 -1.30 14.94
N GLY A 47 2.66 0.01 15.14
CA GLY A 47 3.94 0.69 14.95
C GLY A 47 4.25 1.13 13.52
N LYS A 48 3.27 1.09 12.59
CA LYS A 48 3.41 1.58 11.21
C LYS A 48 3.88 3.04 11.17
N ASN A 49 3.10 3.93 11.79
CA ASN A 49 3.42 5.36 11.88
C ASN A 49 4.75 5.57 12.59
N LEU A 50 4.97 4.91 13.74
CA LEU A 50 6.20 5.02 14.52
C LEU A 50 7.45 4.79 13.67
N PHE A 51 7.46 3.75 12.82
CA PHE A 51 8.60 3.50 11.95
C PHE A 51 8.79 4.58 10.88
N PHE A 52 7.73 4.94 10.16
CA PHE A 52 7.84 5.87 9.03
C PHE A 52 8.02 7.32 9.46
N GLU A 53 7.47 7.74 10.60
CA GLU A 53 7.71 9.07 11.18
C GLU A 53 9.19 9.24 11.55
N HIS A 54 9.80 8.24 12.19
CA HIS A 54 11.24 8.26 12.46
C HIS A 54 12.09 8.21 11.19
N TYR A 55 11.66 7.46 10.16
CA TYR A 55 12.32 7.48 8.86
C TYR A 55 12.21 8.85 8.17
N MET A 56 11.08 9.55 8.32
CA MET A 56 10.86 10.89 7.77
C MET A 56 11.78 11.94 8.36
N GLU A 57 12.19 11.79 9.62
CA GLU A 57 13.15 12.70 10.27
C GLU A 57 14.46 12.84 9.48
N ILE A 58 14.86 11.80 8.75
CA ILE A 58 16.05 11.81 7.87
C ILE A 58 15.93 12.88 6.78
N PHE A 59 14.72 13.14 6.28
CA PHE A 59 14.46 14.11 5.21
C PHE A 59 14.14 15.51 5.75
N GLY A 60 13.85 15.64 7.05
CA GLY A 60 13.46 16.91 7.67
C GLY A 60 12.30 17.59 6.92
N LEU A 61 12.51 18.83 6.49
CA LEU A 61 11.50 19.65 5.80
C LEU A 61 11.05 19.08 4.44
N TYR A 62 11.81 18.14 3.86
CA TYR A 62 11.51 17.50 2.58
C TYR A 62 10.58 16.29 2.71
N ALA A 63 10.17 15.93 3.92
CA ALA A 63 9.09 14.97 4.16
C ALA A 63 7.81 15.67 4.66
N THR A 64 6.66 15.02 4.53
CA THR A 64 5.44 15.39 5.26
C THR A 64 4.51 14.20 5.42
N VAL A 65 3.68 14.24 6.46
CA VAL A 65 2.50 13.40 6.55
C VAL A 65 1.41 14.07 5.73
N LEU A 66 0.70 13.27 4.94
CA LEU A 66 -0.45 13.69 4.17
C LEU A 66 -1.69 13.12 4.84
N ASP A 67 -2.47 14.01 5.44
CA ASP A 67 -3.75 13.68 6.04
C ASP A 67 -4.92 13.89 5.06
N GLN A 68 -6.12 13.54 5.50
CA GLN A 68 -7.33 13.69 4.69
C GLN A 68 -7.64 15.16 4.34
N THR A 69 -7.44 16.08 5.29
CA THR A 69 -7.79 17.50 5.12
C THR A 69 -6.96 18.14 4.01
N ALA A 70 -5.66 17.84 3.98
CA ALA A 70 -4.73 18.33 2.97
C ALA A 70 -5.06 17.84 1.55
N LEU A 71 -5.75 16.71 1.43
CA LEU A 71 -6.17 16.14 0.14
C LEU A 71 -7.46 16.71 -0.41
N GLU A 72 -8.36 17.13 0.47
CA GLU A 72 -9.61 17.80 0.12
C GLU A 72 -9.36 19.27 -0.24
N ASP A 73 -8.22 19.86 0.17
CA ASP A 73 -7.84 21.20 -0.23
C ASP A 73 -7.53 21.29 -1.74
N ARG A 74 -8.01 22.37 -2.35
CA ARG A 74 -7.69 22.77 -3.73
C ARG A 74 -6.25 23.25 -3.86
N PHE A 75 -5.64 23.71 -2.77
CA PHE A 75 -4.23 24.05 -2.67
C PHE A 75 -3.45 22.85 -2.17
N ASN A 76 -2.27 22.61 -2.75
CA ASN A 76 -1.46 21.43 -2.42
C ASN A 76 0.04 21.77 -2.26
N ALA A 77 0.39 23.05 -2.19
CA ALA A 77 1.80 23.45 -2.11
C ALA A 77 2.45 23.04 -0.78
N ASP A 78 1.69 22.98 0.30
CA ASP A 78 2.13 22.54 1.63
C ASP A 78 2.69 21.11 1.63
N TRP A 79 2.05 20.19 0.91
CA TRP A 79 2.44 18.78 0.88
C TRP A 79 3.03 18.30 -0.44
N ALA A 80 2.84 19.00 -1.56
CA ALA A 80 3.36 18.56 -2.85
C ALA A 80 4.68 19.27 -3.23
N GLN A 81 4.87 20.52 -2.80
CA GLN A 81 6.02 21.32 -3.22
C GLN A 81 7.32 20.83 -2.56
N LYS A 82 8.37 20.64 -3.38
CA LYS A 82 9.72 20.29 -2.90
C LYS A 82 9.75 19.12 -1.90
N LYS A 83 8.92 18.09 -2.08
CA LYS A 83 8.93 16.89 -1.21
C LYS A 83 9.65 15.72 -1.85
N LEU A 84 10.43 15.01 -1.03
CA LEU A 84 11.14 13.77 -1.36
C LEU A 84 10.44 12.53 -0.81
N PHE A 85 9.70 12.68 0.30
CA PHE A 85 8.98 11.59 0.93
C PHE A 85 7.62 12.04 1.46
N ILE A 86 6.60 11.22 1.23
CA ILE A 86 5.22 11.46 1.71
C ILE A 86 4.74 10.21 2.43
N LEU A 87 4.28 10.40 3.67
CA LEU A 87 3.53 9.38 4.41
C LEU A 87 2.04 9.69 4.30
N ALA A 88 1.30 8.94 3.49
CA ALA A 88 -0.13 9.06 3.35
C ALA A 88 -0.82 8.16 4.39
N ASP A 89 -1.32 8.75 5.47
CA ASP A 89 -1.91 8.02 6.59
C ASP A 89 -3.45 8.11 6.58
N GLU A 90 -4.12 6.96 6.61
CA GLU A 90 -5.59 6.80 6.60
C GLU A 90 -6.33 7.40 5.39
N VAL A 91 -5.59 7.93 4.41
CA VAL A 91 -6.08 8.56 3.18
C VAL A 91 -6.95 7.64 2.31
N LEU A 92 -6.85 6.32 2.51
CA LEU A 92 -7.43 5.31 1.63
C LEU A 92 -8.76 4.73 2.13
N ALA A 93 -9.23 5.12 3.31
CA ALA A 93 -10.39 4.54 3.97
C ALA A 93 -11.72 4.78 3.22
N ARG A 94 -11.99 6.01 2.76
CA ARG A 94 -13.33 6.36 2.23
C ARG A 94 -13.57 5.96 0.77
N GLN A 95 -14.77 5.46 0.49
CA GLN A 95 -15.25 5.15 -0.87
C GLN A 95 -15.39 6.41 -1.74
N ASP A 96 -15.78 7.53 -1.13
CA ASP A 96 -16.07 8.79 -1.83
C ASP A 96 -14.79 9.48 -2.39
N MET A 97 -13.62 8.98 -2.02
CA MET A 97 -12.31 9.58 -2.35
C MET A 97 -11.65 8.92 -3.57
N TYR A 98 -12.42 8.27 -4.45
CA TYR A 98 -11.89 7.59 -5.64
C TYR A 98 -11.01 8.49 -6.52
N HIS A 99 -11.43 9.74 -6.74
CA HIS A 99 -10.67 10.71 -7.53
C HIS A 99 -9.30 11.04 -6.90
N ILE A 100 -9.24 11.12 -5.58
CA ILE A 100 -8.01 11.41 -4.83
C ILE A 100 -7.07 10.20 -4.84
N LYS A 101 -7.61 8.99 -4.67
CA LYS A 101 -6.85 7.74 -4.80
C LYS A 101 -6.16 7.64 -6.17
N ASN A 102 -6.89 7.95 -7.25
CA ASN A 102 -6.32 7.95 -8.60
C ASN A 102 -5.26 9.03 -8.81
N ARG A 103 -5.44 10.21 -8.20
CA ARG A 103 -4.44 11.27 -8.23
C ARG A 103 -3.15 10.86 -7.52
N LEU A 104 -3.26 10.25 -6.34
CA LEU A 104 -2.11 9.73 -5.58
C LEU A 104 -1.38 8.61 -6.33
N LYS A 105 -2.12 7.68 -6.95
CA LYS A 105 -1.54 6.68 -7.85
C LYS A 105 -0.79 7.32 -9.02
N GLY A 106 -1.35 8.38 -9.59
CA GLY A 106 -0.70 9.19 -10.62
C GLY A 106 0.65 9.73 -10.16
N PHE A 107 0.75 10.18 -8.91
CA PHE A 107 2.01 10.69 -8.35
C PHE A 107 3.08 9.65 -8.12
N VAL A 108 2.74 8.36 -7.93
CA VAL A 108 3.74 7.31 -7.76
C VAL A 108 4.66 7.22 -8.98
N THR A 109 4.11 7.39 -10.19
CA THR A 109 4.88 7.23 -11.45
C THR A 109 5.03 8.50 -12.28
N GLY A 110 4.22 9.53 -12.01
CA GLY A 110 4.24 10.78 -12.76
C GLY A 110 5.56 11.53 -12.60
N LYS A 111 6.17 11.97 -13.71
CA LYS A 111 7.44 12.72 -13.69
C LYS A 111 7.31 14.16 -13.26
N GLN A 112 6.11 14.72 -13.36
CA GLN A 112 5.80 16.10 -13.01
C GLN A 112 4.56 16.14 -12.14
N ILE A 113 4.48 17.17 -11.31
CA ILE A 113 3.33 17.48 -10.48
C ILE A 113 2.91 18.92 -10.71
N ARG A 114 1.61 19.16 -10.74
CA ARG A 114 1.05 20.50 -10.70
C ARG A 114 0.93 20.94 -9.24
N VAL A 115 1.64 22.00 -8.89
CA VAL A 115 1.60 22.65 -7.58
C VAL A 115 0.70 23.87 -7.69
N ASN A 116 -0.25 24.00 -6.78
CA ASN A 116 -1.21 25.09 -6.70
C ASN A 116 -1.09 25.79 -5.34
N PRO A 117 -0.18 26.77 -5.20
CA PRO A 117 -0.05 27.53 -3.96
C PRO A 117 -1.19 28.55 -3.78
N LYS A 118 -1.48 28.91 -2.53
CA LYS A 118 -2.50 29.91 -2.24
C LYS A 118 -2.06 31.29 -2.71
N ASN A 119 -2.93 31.99 -3.43
CA ASN A 119 -2.70 33.34 -3.96
C ASN A 119 -1.53 33.47 -4.96
N ILE A 120 -1.06 32.35 -5.53
CA ILE A 120 0.00 32.32 -6.54
C ILE A 120 -0.50 31.47 -7.71
N THR A 121 -0.03 31.77 -8.93
CA THR A 121 -0.34 30.98 -10.11
C THR A 121 0.20 29.56 -9.96
N ALA A 122 -0.63 28.56 -10.27
CA ALA A 122 -0.19 27.17 -10.28
C ALA A 122 0.93 26.95 -11.31
N HIS A 123 1.90 26.13 -10.94
CA HIS A 123 3.08 25.82 -11.75
C HIS A 123 3.39 24.33 -11.72
N GLU A 124 4.23 23.88 -12.65
CA GLU A 124 4.69 22.49 -12.71
C GLU A 124 6.05 22.37 -12.01
N GLU A 125 6.20 21.32 -11.20
CA GLU A 125 7.47 20.93 -10.60
C GLU A 125 7.83 19.49 -11.00
N THR A 126 9.13 19.21 -11.05
CA THR A 126 9.60 17.82 -11.24
C THR A 126 9.24 17.03 -9.99
N ASN A 127 8.64 15.86 -10.21
CA ASN A 127 8.22 14.99 -9.14
C ASN A 127 9.41 14.19 -8.61
N HIS A 128 9.74 14.40 -7.34
CA HIS A 128 10.76 13.62 -6.62
C HIS A 128 10.18 12.89 -5.40
N MET A 129 8.86 12.87 -5.24
CA MET A 129 8.22 12.31 -4.06
C MET A 129 8.13 10.78 -4.14
N ASN A 130 8.50 10.14 -3.04
CA ASN A 130 8.31 8.71 -2.78
C ASN A 130 7.21 8.56 -1.73
N ILE A 131 6.20 7.72 -2.01
CA ILE A 131 4.98 7.68 -1.20
C ILE A 131 4.87 6.33 -0.50
N VAL A 132 4.57 6.38 0.79
CA VAL A 132 4.14 5.23 1.59
C VAL A 132 2.70 5.46 2.03
N PHE A 133 1.86 4.47 1.86
CA PHE A 133 0.47 4.48 2.27
C PHE A 133 0.27 3.61 3.49
N LEU A 134 -0.32 4.16 4.55
CA LEU A 134 -0.73 3.43 5.74
C LEU A 134 -2.26 3.40 5.81
N SER A 135 -2.82 2.23 6.11
CA SER A 135 -4.26 2.09 6.32
C SER A 135 -4.58 1.13 7.46
N ASN A 136 -5.62 1.46 8.22
CA ASN A 136 -6.21 0.58 9.23
C ASN A 136 -7.48 -0.12 8.73
N GLU A 137 -8.10 0.37 7.66
CA GLU A 137 -9.34 -0.19 7.11
C GLU A 137 -9.10 -1.30 6.08
N LYS A 138 -9.93 -2.35 6.13
CA LYS A 138 -9.92 -3.47 5.16
C LYS A 138 -10.15 -2.98 3.72
N MET A 139 -10.77 -1.80 3.55
CA MET A 139 -11.04 -1.25 2.24
C MET A 139 -9.81 -0.54 1.69
N LEU A 140 -9.28 -1.12 0.63
CA LEU A 140 -7.95 -0.81 0.14
C LEU A 140 -7.98 -0.03 -1.17
N ILE A 141 -6.79 0.37 -1.59
CA ILE A 141 -6.55 0.77 -2.97
C ILE A 141 -7.03 -0.36 -3.87
N VAL A 142 -7.96 -0.07 -4.79
CA VAL A 142 -8.31 -1.00 -5.87
C VAL A 142 -7.03 -1.23 -6.68
N LEU A 143 -6.48 -2.43 -6.63
CA LEU A 143 -5.31 -2.80 -7.42
C LEU A 143 -5.77 -3.52 -8.68
N GLU A 144 -5.14 -3.19 -9.80
CA GLU A 144 -5.31 -3.91 -11.05
C GLU A 144 -4.52 -5.23 -10.97
N ASP A 145 -4.96 -6.24 -11.72
CA ASP A 145 -4.35 -7.58 -11.74
C ASP A 145 -2.85 -7.54 -12.15
N ASP A 146 -2.50 -6.62 -13.04
CA ASP A 146 -1.14 -6.40 -13.52
C ASP A 146 -0.38 -5.31 -12.73
N ASP A 147 -0.86 -4.94 -11.53
CA ASP A 147 -0.21 -3.92 -10.72
C ASP A 147 1.25 -4.30 -10.43
N ARG A 148 2.16 -3.49 -10.97
CA ARG A 148 3.60 -3.60 -10.76
C ARG A 148 4.17 -2.51 -9.85
N ARG A 149 3.31 -1.69 -9.25
CA ARG A 149 3.67 -0.40 -8.63
C ARG A 149 3.55 -0.45 -7.11
N HIS A 150 2.75 -1.34 -6.54
CA HIS A 150 2.52 -1.37 -5.10
C HIS A 150 3.15 -2.61 -4.47
N CYS A 151 3.97 -2.40 -3.44
CA CYS A 151 4.36 -3.42 -2.48
C CYS A 151 3.33 -3.39 -1.35
N VAL A 152 2.52 -4.44 -1.22
CA VAL A 152 1.46 -4.53 -0.21
C VAL A 152 1.93 -5.42 0.92
N ILE A 153 1.79 -4.96 2.16
CA ILE A 153 2.18 -5.71 3.34
C ILE A 153 1.03 -5.67 4.35
N TRP A 154 0.53 -6.84 4.77
CA TRP A 154 -0.27 -6.92 5.99
C TRP A 154 0.63 -7.04 7.20
N VAL A 155 0.56 -6.02 8.05
CA VAL A 155 1.33 -5.93 9.27
C VAL A 155 0.75 -6.90 10.29
N PRO A 156 1.59 -7.67 11.01
CA PRO A 156 1.13 -8.57 12.06
C PRO A 156 0.38 -7.86 13.21
N PRO A 157 -0.35 -8.63 14.04
CA PRO A 157 -1.02 -8.11 15.22
C PRO A 157 -0.06 -7.42 16.19
N LYS A 158 -0.56 -6.37 16.85
CA LYS A 158 0.19 -5.54 17.80
C LYS A 158 0.99 -6.40 18.80
N GLN A 159 2.29 -6.11 18.92
CA GLN A 159 3.17 -6.66 19.96
C GLN A 159 2.88 -6.10 21.37
N GLU A 160 3.55 -6.65 22.37
CA GLU A 160 3.57 -6.11 23.73
C GLU A 160 4.11 -4.67 23.78
N ASP A 161 3.65 -3.88 24.75
CA ASP A 161 3.99 -2.46 24.85
C ASP A 161 5.50 -2.23 25.07
N GLU A 162 6.18 -3.17 25.73
CA GLU A 162 7.63 -3.16 25.97
C GLU A 162 8.43 -3.11 24.66
N PHE A 163 7.94 -3.76 23.60
CA PHE A 163 8.59 -3.74 22.30
C PHE A 163 8.62 -2.32 21.72
N TYR A 164 7.50 -1.60 21.81
CA TYR A 164 7.41 -0.23 21.30
C TYR A 164 8.16 0.77 22.17
N GLN A 165 8.17 0.57 23.50
CA GLN A 165 8.97 1.37 24.42
C GLN A 165 10.46 1.22 24.12
N ALA A 166 10.93 0.00 23.87
CA ALA A 166 12.32 -0.25 23.49
C ALA A 166 12.69 0.44 22.17
N VAL A 167 11.81 0.41 21.16
CA VAL A 167 12.04 1.13 19.90
C VAL A 167 12.09 2.65 20.10
N GLN A 168 11.17 3.22 20.89
CA GLN A 168 11.21 4.65 21.18
C GLN A 168 12.49 5.05 21.92
N GLU A 169 12.93 4.23 22.87
CA GLU A 169 14.16 4.49 23.62
C GLU A 169 15.39 4.38 22.72
N GLU A 170 15.44 3.41 21.81
CA GLU A 170 16.48 3.32 20.78
C GLU A 170 16.49 4.58 19.91
N CYS A 171 15.33 5.04 19.43
CA CYS A 171 15.21 6.25 18.62
C CYS A 171 15.71 7.50 19.37
N ARG A 172 15.37 7.67 20.65
CA ARG A 172 15.88 8.77 21.49
C ARG A 172 17.39 8.72 21.67
N ASN A 173 17.97 7.53 21.70
CA ASN A 173 19.40 7.30 21.86
C ASN A 173 20.16 7.27 20.51
N GLY A 174 19.64 7.92 19.48
CA GLY A 174 20.30 8.04 18.18
C GLY A 174 19.97 6.93 17.18
N GLY A 175 18.93 6.12 17.44
CA GLY A 175 18.46 5.06 16.54
C GLY A 175 18.12 5.56 15.14
N VAL A 176 17.59 6.78 15.01
CA VAL A 176 17.32 7.40 13.70
C VAL A 176 18.62 7.68 12.92
N ALA A 177 19.65 8.19 13.60
CA ALA A 177 20.95 8.42 12.99
C ALA A 177 21.64 7.09 12.62
N ALA A 178 21.50 6.06 13.45
CA ALA A 178 21.97 4.71 13.17
C ALA A 178 21.26 4.09 11.96
N LEU A 179 19.92 4.26 11.86
CA LEU A 179 19.14 3.84 10.70
C LEU A 179 19.59 4.56 9.43
N HIS A 180 19.77 5.88 9.49
CA HIS A 180 20.28 6.66 8.36
C HIS A 180 21.66 6.15 7.92
N HIS A 181 22.59 5.97 8.86
CA HIS A 181 23.92 5.42 8.56
C HIS A 181 23.85 4.01 7.94
N TYR A 182 22.97 3.15 8.46
CA TYR A 182 22.76 1.81 7.92
C TYR A 182 22.25 1.86 6.47
N LEU A 183 21.24 2.68 6.19
CA LEU A 183 20.65 2.81 4.85
C LEU A 183 21.62 3.45 3.85
N LEU A 184 22.42 4.43 4.29
CA LEU A 184 23.41 5.09 3.45
C LEU A 184 24.53 4.15 2.98
N ASN A 185 24.91 3.18 3.81
CA ASN A 185 26.00 2.23 3.53
C ASN A 185 25.52 0.85 3.06
N ARG A 186 24.22 0.68 2.87
CA ARG A 186 23.63 -0.59 2.44
C ARG A 186 24.00 -0.88 0.98
N ASP A 187 24.48 -2.09 0.72
CA ASP A 187 24.66 -2.57 -0.65
C ASP A 187 23.30 -2.80 -1.33
N LEU A 188 23.08 -2.12 -2.44
CA LEU A 188 21.85 -2.19 -3.23
C LEU A 188 21.93 -3.27 -4.32
N GLY A 189 23.12 -3.78 -4.64
CA GLY A 189 23.33 -4.69 -5.77
C GLY A 189 22.72 -4.14 -7.06
N ASP A 190 21.90 -4.95 -7.72
CA ASP A 190 21.21 -4.58 -8.97
C ASP A 190 19.88 -3.83 -8.74
N PHE A 191 19.62 -3.35 -7.54
CA PHE A 191 18.36 -2.65 -7.24
C PHE A 191 18.29 -1.29 -7.93
N GLN A 192 17.16 -1.03 -8.58
CA GLN A 192 16.90 0.16 -9.39
C GLN A 192 15.55 0.78 -9.00
N PRO A 193 15.29 2.05 -9.37
CA PRO A 193 14.02 2.71 -9.08
C PRO A 193 12.79 2.02 -9.67
N TRP A 194 12.99 1.22 -10.73
CA TRP A 194 11.96 0.43 -11.41
C TRP A 194 11.96 -1.05 -11.00
N THR A 195 12.77 -1.45 -10.02
CA THR A 195 12.75 -2.82 -9.49
C THR A 195 11.36 -3.12 -8.95
N ARG A 196 10.76 -4.19 -9.47
CA ARG A 196 9.38 -4.54 -9.16
C ARG A 196 9.25 -4.96 -7.71
N PRO A 197 8.16 -4.59 -7.03
CA PRO A 197 7.85 -5.12 -5.71
C PRO A 197 7.59 -6.63 -5.80
N PRO A 198 8.01 -7.41 -4.78
CA PRO A 198 7.69 -8.82 -4.71
C PRO A 198 6.17 -9.03 -4.64
N MET A 199 5.70 -10.16 -5.17
CA MET A 199 4.31 -10.56 -5.02
C MET A 199 4.12 -11.13 -3.61
N THR A 200 3.31 -10.46 -2.80
CA THR A 200 2.98 -10.87 -1.43
C THR A 200 1.62 -11.55 -1.41
N GLN A 201 1.34 -12.36 -0.38
CA GLN A 201 0.02 -12.97 -0.22
C GLN A 201 -1.03 -11.86 -0.06
N SER A 202 -0.73 -10.84 0.74
CA SER A 202 -1.63 -9.71 0.92
C SER A 202 -1.90 -8.92 -0.36
N LYS A 203 -0.95 -8.86 -1.30
CA LYS A 203 -1.18 -8.28 -2.62
C LYS A 203 -2.13 -9.14 -3.46
N GLN A 204 -1.95 -10.46 -3.44
CA GLN A 204 -2.83 -11.38 -4.17
C GLN A 204 -4.26 -11.33 -3.64
N ASP A 205 -4.43 -11.39 -2.33
CA ASP A 205 -5.73 -11.29 -1.65
C ASP A 205 -6.40 -9.96 -2.03
N LEU A 206 -5.61 -8.90 -2.14
CA LEU A 206 -6.10 -7.59 -2.54
C LEU A 206 -6.59 -7.48 -3.96
N ILE A 207 -5.82 -8.04 -4.90
CA ILE A 207 -6.22 -8.11 -6.30
C ILE A 207 -7.52 -8.89 -6.40
N GLN A 208 -7.63 -10.03 -5.69
CA GLN A 208 -8.85 -10.83 -5.65
C GLN A 208 -10.05 -10.05 -5.08
N LEU A 209 -9.87 -9.30 -3.99
CA LEU A 209 -10.93 -8.45 -3.42
C LEU A 209 -11.32 -7.28 -4.33
N SER A 210 -10.39 -6.81 -5.17
CA SER A 210 -10.60 -5.72 -6.13
C SER A 210 -11.32 -6.16 -7.40
N LEU A 211 -11.35 -7.47 -7.69
CA LEU A 211 -12.07 -8.01 -8.84
C LEU A 211 -13.58 -7.83 -8.68
N GLY A 212 -14.24 -7.42 -9.77
CA GLY A 212 -15.69 -7.44 -9.86
C GLY A 212 -16.25 -8.81 -9.49
N SER A 213 -17.48 -8.84 -8.97
CA SER A 213 -18.15 -10.08 -8.59
C SER A 213 -18.18 -11.08 -9.75
N GLU A 214 -18.29 -10.60 -11.00
CA GLU A 214 -18.24 -11.42 -12.20
C GLU A 214 -16.89 -12.12 -12.36
N ALA A 215 -15.79 -11.37 -12.24
CA ALA A 215 -14.44 -11.91 -12.41
C ALA A 215 -14.06 -12.89 -11.28
N ARG A 216 -14.45 -12.58 -10.04
CA ARG A 216 -14.29 -13.52 -8.90
C ARG A 216 -15.04 -14.82 -9.12
N PHE A 217 -16.30 -14.71 -9.52
CA PHE A 217 -17.12 -15.87 -9.84
C PHE A 217 -16.50 -16.73 -10.94
N PHE A 218 -16.02 -16.13 -12.03
CA PHE A 218 -15.35 -16.86 -13.11
C PHE A 218 -14.05 -17.53 -12.64
N ASN A 219 -13.25 -16.84 -11.81
CA ASN A 219 -12.01 -17.41 -11.28
C ASN A 219 -12.27 -18.62 -10.37
N GLU A 220 -13.24 -18.53 -9.45
CA GLU A 220 -13.66 -19.65 -8.62
C GLU A 220 -14.24 -20.80 -9.46
N TRP A 221 -14.95 -20.48 -10.55
CA TRP A 221 -15.48 -21.50 -11.46
C TRP A 221 -14.37 -22.27 -12.18
N ILE A 222 -13.36 -21.54 -12.69
CA ILE A 222 -12.19 -22.13 -13.37
C ILE A 222 -11.34 -22.95 -12.39
N ALA A 223 -11.17 -22.46 -11.16
CA ALA A 223 -10.43 -23.15 -10.10
C ALA A 223 -11.14 -24.42 -9.61
N GLY A 224 -12.46 -24.54 -9.86
CA GLY A 224 -13.28 -25.65 -9.38
C GLY A 224 -13.74 -25.50 -7.94
N ASP A 225 -13.74 -24.28 -7.42
CA ASP A 225 -14.11 -23.96 -6.03
C ASP A 225 -15.59 -23.59 -5.88
N LEU A 226 -16.35 -23.53 -6.98
CA LEU A 226 -17.78 -23.27 -6.94
C LEU A 226 -18.58 -24.49 -6.49
N GLU A 227 -19.29 -24.35 -5.38
CA GLU A 227 -20.23 -25.35 -4.88
C GLU A 227 -21.69 -24.93 -5.04
N HIS A 228 -22.50 -25.82 -5.59
CA HIS A 228 -23.95 -25.70 -5.59
C HIS A 228 -24.50 -25.79 -4.14
N THR A 229 -25.72 -25.33 -3.90
CA THR A 229 -26.42 -25.43 -2.60
C THR A 229 -26.55 -26.85 -2.05
N ASN A 230 -26.32 -27.88 -2.87
CA ASN A 230 -26.37 -29.29 -2.49
C ASN A 230 -24.98 -29.89 -2.19
N GLY A 231 -23.93 -29.04 -2.10
CA GLY A 231 -22.56 -29.45 -1.80
C GLY A 231 -21.81 -30.10 -2.98
N ARG A 232 -22.35 -30.03 -4.20
CA ARG A 232 -21.65 -30.51 -5.41
C ARG A 232 -20.85 -29.40 -6.05
N THR A 233 -19.61 -29.69 -6.40
CA THR A 233 -18.77 -28.82 -7.23
C THR A 233 -19.40 -28.62 -8.61
N ILE A 234 -19.44 -27.37 -9.06
CA ILE A 234 -19.95 -26.97 -10.37
C ILE A 234 -18.81 -27.07 -11.37
N PRO A 235 -18.88 -27.98 -12.37
CA PRO A 235 -17.80 -28.16 -13.32
C PRO A 235 -17.67 -26.95 -14.25
N PHE A 236 -16.43 -26.57 -14.58
CA PHE A 236 -16.16 -25.59 -15.61
C PHE A 236 -16.42 -26.21 -16.99
N CYS A 237 -17.58 -25.90 -17.57
CA CYS A 237 -17.99 -26.43 -18.88
C CYS A 237 -18.90 -25.46 -19.63
N PRO A 238 -19.04 -25.61 -20.97
CA PRO A 238 -20.02 -24.86 -21.74
C PRO A 238 -21.44 -25.07 -21.17
N CYS A 239 -22.16 -23.98 -20.92
CA CYS A 239 -23.52 -24.01 -20.39
C CYS A 239 -24.40 -22.91 -21.02
N LEU A 240 -25.70 -22.96 -20.77
CA LEU A 240 -26.60 -21.89 -21.19
C LEU A 240 -26.36 -20.63 -20.36
N GLY A 241 -26.48 -19.46 -20.98
CA GLY A 241 -26.32 -18.17 -20.28
C GLY A 241 -27.32 -17.99 -19.12
N SER A 242 -28.53 -18.56 -19.23
CA SER A 242 -29.52 -18.56 -18.15
C SER A 242 -29.08 -19.38 -16.94
N GLN A 243 -28.49 -20.56 -17.16
CA GLN A 243 -27.95 -21.42 -16.09
C GLN A 243 -26.77 -20.74 -15.40
N LEU A 244 -25.89 -20.12 -16.18
CA LEU A 244 -24.76 -19.37 -15.64
C LEU A 244 -25.21 -18.21 -14.76
N HIS A 245 -26.25 -17.49 -15.20
CA HIS A 245 -26.82 -16.37 -14.45
C HIS A 245 -27.43 -16.82 -13.12
N GLU A 246 -28.15 -17.95 -13.11
CA GLU A 246 -28.74 -18.52 -11.89
C GLU A 246 -27.66 -18.90 -10.87
N VAL A 247 -26.61 -19.59 -11.31
CA VAL A 247 -25.46 -19.97 -10.47
C VAL A 247 -24.73 -18.73 -9.93
N TYR A 248 -24.56 -17.70 -10.76
CA TYR A 248 -23.97 -16.43 -10.34
C TYR A 248 -24.80 -15.73 -9.26
N GLN A 249 -26.14 -15.68 -9.41
CA GLN A 249 -27.03 -15.09 -8.39
C GLN A 249 -27.00 -15.84 -7.07
N ASP A 250 -26.92 -17.17 -7.10
CA ASP A 250 -26.79 -18.00 -5.89
C ASP A 250 -25.44 -17.79 -5.20
N TRP A 251 -24.36 -17.73 -5.98
CA TRP A 251 -23.03 -17.42 -5.49
C TRP A 251 -22.96 -16.03 -4.84
N CYS A 252 -23.49 -15.00 -5.51
CA CYS A 252 -23.57 -13.63 -4.97
C CYS A 252 -24.33 -13.60 -3.64
N ARG A 253 -25.43 -14.35 -3.52
CA ARG A 253 -26.19 -14.46 -2.26
C ARG A 253 -25.35 -15.09 -1.15
N LYS A 254 -24.66 -16.21 -1.41
CA LYS A 254 -23.77 -16.86 -0.42
C LYS A 254 -22.65 -15.91 0.06
N GLN A 255 -22.00 -15.22 -0.87
CA GLN A 255 -20.92 -14.27 -0.55
C GLN A 255 -21.40 -13.08 0.28
N TYR A 256 -22.61 -12.56 -0.01
CA TYR A 256 -23.22 -11.49 0.77
C TYR A 256 -23.47 -11.89 2.23
N TYR A 257 -23.97 -13.11 2.47
CA TYR A 257 -24.17 -13.63 3.83
C TYR A 257 -22.85 -13.91 4.57
N ALA A 258 -21.82 -14.42 3.88
CA ALA A 258 -20.50 -14.61 4.47
C ALA A 258 -19.84 -13.28 4.89
N THR A 259 -20.04 -12.23 4.09
CA THR A 259 -19.51 -10.89 4.38
C THR A 259 -20.20 -10.26 5.61
N LEU A 260 -21.50 -10.48 5.80
CA LEU A 260 -22.25 -10.02 6.98
C LEU A 260 -21.88 -10.73 8.28
N LEU A 261 -21.40 -11.98 8.21
CA LEU A 261 -20.96 -12.76 9.37
C LEU A 261 -19.48 -12.51 9.75
N ALA A 262 -18.69 -11.93 8.84
CA ALA A 262 -17.28 -11.60 9.03
C ALA A 262 -17.01 -10.11 9.34
N ALA A 263 -18.08 -9.32 9.51
CA ALA A 263 -18.08 -7.93 9.95
C ALA A 263 -18.31 -7.84 11.47
#